data_AF-A0A6A4Z4Q5-F1
#
_entry.id   AF-A0A6A4Z4Q5-F1
#
_cell.length_a   1.000
_cell.length_b   1.000
_cell.length_c   1.000
_cell.angle_alpha   90.00
_cell.angle_beta   90.00
_cell.angle_gamma   90.00
#
_symmetry.space_group_name_H-M   'P 1'
#
loop_
_entity.id
_entity.type
_entity.pdbx_description
1 polymer ?
#
loop_
_entity_poly.entity_id
_entity_poly.type
_entity_poly.pdbx_seq_one_letter_code
_entity_poly.pdbx_strand_id
1 'polypeptide(L)'
;MTQDDWNHVLRVHLNGTMSVTKSAWPHMREQQFGRIVNVTSASGLYGNIGQANYAAAKMGIAGFTFTAAKEGIRSNIKVNVVAPLAMSRMTETIESASPKVLGRLQPDFVAPFVGYLCHDDCAVSGNIYEVGAGWVSWVRWQRSKGVVFPPNGSMTLETIAANLDSIHVQPHRPTFDDEATYPDSLLDSIDACENALQDEP
;
A
#
# COMPACT_ATOMS: atom_id res chain seq x y z
N MET A 1 21.56 3.29 -12.07
CA MET A 1 20.27 3.14 -12.75
C MET A 1 20.25 4.12 -13.92
N THR A 2 20.13 3.60 -15.13
CA THR A 2 19.95 4.40 -16.35
C THR A 2 18.48 4.74 -16.58
N GLN A 3 18.19 5.62 -17.53
CA GLN A 3 16.82 5.92 -17.93
C GLN A 3 16.11 4.68 -18.52
N ASP A 4 16.83 3.83 -19.23
CA ASP A 4 16.28 2.61 -19.82
C ASP A 4 15.93 1.58 -18.74
N ASP A 5 16.76 1.46 -17.68
CA ASP A 5 16.43 0.61 -16.52
C ASP A 5 15.13 1.07 -15.84
N TRP A 6 14.97 2.38 -15.67
CA TRP A 6 13.75 2.98 -15.11
C TRP A 6 12.53 2.68 -15.99
N ASN A 7 12.63 3.01 -17.28
CA ASN A 7 11.54 2.83 -18.25
C ASN A 7 11.15 1.36 -18.38
N HIS A 8 12.11 0.44 -18.39
CA HIS A 8 11.86 -0.99 -18.49
C HIS A 8 11.04 -1.51 -17.31
N VAL A 9 11.44 -1.18 -16.08
CA VAL A 9 10.77 -1.62 -14.86
C VAL A 9 9.33 -1.08 -14.79
N LEU A 10 9.12 0.21 -15.06
CA LEU A 10 7.78 0.81 -15.06
C LEU A 10 6.89 0.25 -16.17
N ARG A 11 7.46 0.05 -17.37
CA ARG A 11 6.72 -0.51 -18.51
C ARG A 11 6.20 -1.90 -18.21
N VAL A 12 7.03 -2.77 -17.61
CA VAL A 12 6.63 -4.15 -17.29
C VAL A 12 5.68 -4.19 -16.10
N HIS A 13 6.03 -3.54 -14.98
CA HIS A 13 5.29 -3.69 -13.74
C HIS A 13 4.04 -2.80 -13.72
N LEU A 14 4.22 -1.48 -13.70
CA LEU A 14 3.10 -0.56 -13.50
C LEU A 14 2.20 -0.50 -14.74
N ASN A 15 2.79 -0.23 -15.91
CA ASN A 15 2.01 -0.09 -17.15
C ASN A 15 1.43 -1.44 -17.58
N GLY A 16 2.14 -2.55 -17.35
CA GLY A 16 1.62 -3.90 -17.59
C GLY A 16 0.39 -4.21 -16.75
N THR A 17 0.45 -3.98 -15.42
CA THR A 17 -0.69 -4.15 -14.52
C THR A 17 -1.91 -3.32 -14.96
N MET A 18 -1.69 -2.03 -15.27
CA MET A 18 -2.77 -1.16 -15.74
C MET A 18 -3.35 -1.65 -17.07
N SER A 19 -2.51 -2.04 -18.03
CA SER A 19 -2.95 -2.46 -19.37
C SER A 19 -3.79 -3.72 -19.32
N VAL A 20 -3.35 -4.75 -18.58
CA VAL A 20 -4.12 -6.00 -18.42
C VAL A 20 -5.44 -5.74 -17.71
N THR A 21 -5.41 -4.97 -16.62
CA THR A 21 -6.63 -4.61 -15.88
C THR A 21 -7.62 -3.86 -16.77
N LYS A 22 -7.15 -2.84 -17.51
CA LYS A 22 -7.96 -2.05 -18.43
C LYS A 22 -8.61 -2.91 -19.51
N SER A 23 -7.90 -3.89 -20.05
CA SER A 23 -8.45 -4.80 -21.05
C SER A 23 -9.52 -5.72 -20.49
N ALA A 24 -9.38 -6.21 -19.25
CA ALA A 24 -10.37 -7.08 -18.61
C ALA A 24 -11.60 -6.31 -18.06
N TRP A 25 -11.42 -5.03 -17.71
CA TRP A 25 -12.40 -4.22 -16.99
C TRP A 25 -13.80 -4.16 -17.63
N PRO A 26 -13.95 -3.93 -18.95
CA PRO A 26 -15.29 -3.87 -19.56
C PRO A 26 -16.06 -5.18 -19.42
N HIS A 27 -15.38 -6.32 -19.50
CA HIS A 27 -15.99 -7.64 -19.38
C HIS A 27 -16.45 -7.92 -17.95
N MET A 28 -15.60 -7.63 -16.95
CA MET A 28 -15.97 -7.77 -15.53
C MET A 28 -17.16 -6.85 -15.17
N ARG A 29 -17.17 -5.64 -15.73
CA ARG A 29 -18.25 -4.68 -15.54
C ARG A 29 -19.56 -5.16 -16.16
N GLU A 30 -19.53 -5.68 -17.38
CA GLU A 30 -20.72 -6.25 -18.03
C GLU A 30 -21.29 -7.45 -17.26
N GLN A 31 -20.41 -8.30 -16.72
CA GLN A 31 -20.78 -9.50 -15.95
C GLN A 31 -21.19 -9.21 -14.50
N GLN A 32 -21.03 -7.98 -14.02
CA GLN A 32 -21.27 -7.59 -12.62
C GLN A 32 -20.49 -8.49 -11.63
N PHE A 33 -19.29 -8.90 -12.03
CA PHE A 33 -18.39 -9.69 -11.20
C PHE A 33 -16.95 -9.56 -11.68
N GLY A 34 -16.04 -9.30 -10.75
CA GLY A 34 -14.60 -9.34 -11.04
C GLY A 34 -13.76 -9.50 -9.79
N ARG A 35 -12.63 -10.18 -9.91
CA ARG A 35 -11.61 -10.28 -8.86
C ARG A 35 -10.25 -10.04 -9.48
N ILE A 36 -9.52 -9.07 -8.96
CA ILE A 36 -8.18 -8.71 -9.43
C ILE A 36 -7.25 -8.74 -8.22
N VAL A 37 -6.14 -9.45 -8.35
CA VAL A 37 -5.04 -9.43 -7.39
C VAL A 37 -3.80 -8.90 -8.07
N ASN A 38 -3.38 -7.72 -7.64
CA ASN A 38 -2.16 -7.09 -8.08
C ASN A 38 -0.98 -7.48 -7.17
N VAL A 39 0.25 -7.28 -7.63
CA VAL A 39 1.45 -7.69 -6.89
C VAL A 39 2.37 -6.48 -6.64
N THR A 40 2.40 -6.02 -5.38
CA THR A 40 3.41 -5.09 -4.87
C THR A 40 4.61 -5.88 -4.30
N SER A 41 5.37 -5.31 -3.37
CA SER A 41 6.48 -5.97 -2.66
C SER A 41 6.82 -5.19 -1.40
N ALA A 42 7.51 -5.83 -0.45
CA ALA A 42 8.10 -5.14 0.70
C ALA A 42 9.05 -4.00 0.28
N SER A 43 9.83 -4.17 -0.80
CA SER A 43 10.67 -3.09 -1.36
C SER A 43 9.84 -1.90 -1.87
N GLY A 44 8.61 -2.15 -2.30
CA GLY A 44 7.64 -1.09 -2.60
C GLY A 44 7.20 -0.41 -1.31
N LEU A 45 6.63 -1.19 -0.39
CA LEU A 45 6.02 -0.67 0.85
C LEU A 45 7.00 0.11 1.73
N TYR A 46 8.23 -0.38 1.86
CA TYR A 46 9.21 0.09 2.85
C TYR A 46 10.50 0.66 2.24
N GLY A 47 10.65 0.57 0.91
CA GLY A 47 11.90 0.89 0.24
C GLY A 47 12.95 -0.22 0.37
N ASN A 48 13.93 -0.20 -0.53
CA ASN A 48 15.13 -1.03 -0.44
C ASN A 48 16.29 -0.37 -1.19
N ILE A 49 17.50 -0.51 -0.66
CA ILE A 49 18.70 0.11 -1.24
C ILE A 49 18.92 -0.42 -2.66
N GLY A 50 19.14 0.49 -3.61
CA GLY A 50 19.40 0.14 -5.02
C GLY A 50 18.14 -0.21 -5.84
N GLN A 51 16.93 -0.13 -5.27
CA GLN A 51 15.69 -0.56 -5.93
C GLN A 51 14.68 0.59 -6.18
N ALA A 52 15.13 1.83 -6.37
CA ALA A 52 14.24 2.99 -6.48
C ALA A 52 13.18 2.88 -7.61
N ASN A 53 13.56 2.46 -8.82
CA ASN A 53 12.60 2.20 -9.91
C ASN A 53 11.60 1.09 -9.59
N TYR A 54 12.07 0.00 -8.99
CA TYR A 54 11.24 -1.13 -8.62
C TYR A 54 10.26 -0.75 -7.50
N ALA A 55 10.73 -0.08 -6.45
CA ALA A 55 9.92 0.43 -5.37
C ALA A 55 8.84 1.39 -5.88
N ALA A 56 9.21 2.34 -6.76
CA ALA A 56 8.27 3.27 -7.39
C ALA A 56 7.19 2.54 -8.20
N ALA A 57 7.57 1.55 -9.02
CA ALA A 57 6.60 0.77 -9.78
C ALA A 57 5.67 -0.05 -8.87
N LYS A 58 6.20 -0.67 -7.81
CA LYS A 58 5.44 -1.53 -6.90
C LYS A 58 4.47 -0.73 -6.01
N MET A 59 4.88 0.44 -5.51
CA MET A 59 3.95 1.35 -4.83
C MET A 59 2.93 1.97 -5.79
N GLY A 60 3.32 2.28 -7.03
CA GLY A 60 2.38 2.71 -8.06
C GLY A 60 1.26 1.69 -8.30
N ILE A 61 1.58 0.39 -8.24
CA ILE A 61 0.58 -0.68 -8.34
C ILE A 61 -0.38 -0.67 -7.14
N ALA A 62 0.11 -0.43 -5.92
CA ALA A 62 -0.76 -0.31 -4.75
C ALA A 62 -1.69 0.90 -4.86
N GLY A 63 -1.17 2.05 -5.27
CA GLY A 63 -1.97 3.25 -5.55
C GLY A 63 -3.05 3.02 -6.61
N PHE A 64 -2.69 2.36 -7.72
CA PHE A 64 -3.64 1.95 -8.76
C PHE A 64 -4.74 1.03 -8.20
N THR A 65 -4.39 0.05 -7.38
CA THR A 65 -5.35 -0.86 -6.74
C THR A 65 -6.39 -0.12 -5.91
N PHE A 66 -5.99 0.88 -5.12
CA PHE A 66 -6.91 1.62 -4.26
C PHE A 66 -8.02 2.31 -5.05
N THR A 67 -7.66 2.98 -6.15
CA THR A 67 -8.64 3.64 -7.01
C THR A 67 -9.48 2.62 -7.76
N ALA A 68 -8.87 1.59 -8.36
CA ALA A 68 -9.60 0.55 -9.08
C ALA A 68 -10.61 -0.18 -8.17
N ALA A 69 -10.25 -0.45 -6.91
CA ALA A 69 -11.16 -1.03 -5.92
C ALA A 69 -12.41 -0.16 -5.71
N LYS A 70 -12.25 1.16 -5.61
CA LYS A 70 -13.35 2.12 -5.44
C LYS A 70 -14.22 2.23 -6.70
N GLU A 71 -13.60 2.27 -7.88
CA GLU A 71 -14.32 2.29 -9.16
C GLU A 71 -15.12 1.00 -9.42
N GLY A 72 -14.64 -0.13 -8.88
CA GLY A 72 -15.24 -1.45 -9.04
C GLY A 72 -16.48 -1.73 -8.21
N ILE A 73 -16.75 -0.96 -7.15
CA ILE A 73 -17.81 -1.22 -6.15
C ILE A 73 -19.16 -1.49 -6.81
N ARG A 74 -19.61 -0.59 -7.70
CA ARG A 74 -20.93 -0.68 -8.33
C ARG A 74 -21.11 -1.87 -9.27
N SER A 75 -20.01 -2.52 -9.66
CA SER A 75 -20.02 -3.66 -10.57
C SER A 75 -19.53 -4.94 -9.91
N ASN A 76 -19.45 -4.98 -8.57
CA ASN A 76 -18.95 -6.11 -7.79
C ASN A 76 -17.57 -6.61 -8.30
N ILE A 77 -16.72 -5.64 -8.67
CA ILE A 77 -15.31 -5.88 -8.99
C ILE A 77 -14.51 -5.56 -7.74
N LYS A 78 -13.81 -6.56 -7.20
CA LYS A 78 -12.91 -6.40 -6.06
C LYS A 78 -11.47 -6.43 -6.53
N VAL A 79 -10.67 -5.49 -6.04
CA VAL A 79 -9.26 -5.35 -6.42
C VAL A 79 -8.44 -5.28 -5.15
N ASN A 80 -7.53 -6.23 -4.95
CA ASN A 80 -6.62 -6.25 -3.81
C ASN A 80 -5.17 -6.33 -4.30
N VAL A 81 -4.21 -6.05 -3.42
CA VAL A 81 -2.79 -6.15 -3.75
C VAL A 81 -2.05 -6.96 -2.70
N VAL A 82 -1.13 -7.81 -3.15
CA VAL A 82 -0.29 -8.63 -2.27
C VAL A 82 1.18 -8.25 -2.39
N ALA A 83 1.89 -8.21 -1.27
CA ALA A 83 3.33 -8.13 -1.13
C ALA A 83 3.85 -9.52 -0.74
N PRO A 84 4.15 -10.39 -1.71
CA PRO A 84 4.58 -11.75 -1.42
C PRO A 84 6.03 -11.78 -0.94
N LEU A 85 6.29 -12.61 0.07
CA LEU A 85 7.62 -13.04 0.47
C LEU A 85 7.80 -14.50 0.04
N ALA A 86 8.39 -14.68 -1.15
CA ALA A 86 8.71 -15.97 -1.72
C ALA A 86 10.11 -15.97 -2.33
N MET A 87 10.79 -17.11 -2.25
CA MET A 87 12.10 -17.34 -2.82
C MET A 87 11.94 -17.68 -4.30
N SER A 88 12.64 -16.91 -5.11
CA SER A 88 12.71 -17.02 -6.56
C SER A 88 14.13 -16.65 -6.98
N ARG A 89 14.49 -16.82 -8.26
CA ARG A 89 15.76 -16.31 -8.79
C ARG A 89 15.97 -14.81 -8.53
N MET A 90 14.89 -14.06 -8.29
CA MET A 90 14.92 -12.61 -8.00
C MET A 90 15.16 -12.29 -6.51
N THR A 91 15.07 -13.27 -5.61
CA THR A 91 15.12 -13.09 -4.14
C THR A 91 16.20 -13.95 -3.46
N GLU A 92 17.21 -14.40 -4.21
CA GLU A 92 18.39 -15.14 -3.69
C GLU A 92 19.18 -14.35 -2.63
N THR A 93 18.97 -13.04 -2.49
CA THR A 93 19.64 -12.17 -1.52
C THR A 93 19.04 -12.18 -0.11
N ILE A 94 17.98 -12.96 0.15
CA ILE A 94 17.38 -13.10 1.50
C ILE A 94 18.16 -14.15 2.33
N GLU A 95 19.50 -14.04 2.35
CA GLU A 95 20.38 -14.99 3.04
C GLU A 95 20.33 -14.84 4.58
N SER A 96 19.77 -13.75 5.09
CA SER A 96 19.67 -13.47 6.54
C SER A 96 18.46 -14.10 7.23
N ALA A 97 17.57 -14.76 6.51
CA ALA A 97 16.39 -15.40 7.10
C ALA A 97 16.74 -16.74 7.77
N SER A 98 16.03 -17.07 8.85
CA SER A 98 16.22 -18.36 9.53
C SER A 98 15.90 -19.56 8.60
N PRO A 99 16.52 -20.75 8.80
CA PRO A 99 16.22 -21.94 8.00
C PRO A 99 14.73 -22.31 7.97
N LYS A 100 14.01 -22.05 9.07
CA LYS A 100 12.56 -22.28 9.17
C LYS A 100 11.76 -21.38 8.21
N VAL A 101 12.18 -20.12 8.05
CA VAL A 101 11.55 -19.18 7.11
C VAL A 101 11.92 -19.58 5.69
N LEU A 102 13.20 -19.79 5.40
CA LEU A 102 13.69 -20.19 4.08
C LEU A 102 12.98 -21.45 3.54
N GLY A 103 12.79 -22.46 4.40
CA GLY A 103 12.05 -23.69 4.07
C GLY A 103 10.56 -23.48 3.76
N ARG A 104 10.02 -22.28 3.98
CA ARG A 104 8.62 -21.92 3.71
C ARG A 104 8.45 -20.74 2.75
N LEU A 105 9.52 -20.30 2.09
CA LEU A 105 9.43 -19.26 1.06
C LEU A 105 8.97 -19.82 -0.30
N GLN A 106 8.33 -20.98 -0.34
CA GLN A 106 7.79 -21.55 -1.57
C GLN A 106 6.47 -20.85 -1.97
N PRO A 107 6.16 -20.72 -3.27
CA PRO A 107 4.92 -20.12 -3.76
C PRO A 107 3.64 -20.74 -3.18
N ASP A 108 3.68 -22.02 -2.77
CA ASP A 108 2.56 -22.73 -2.14
C ASP A 108 2.08 -22.07 -0.84
N PHE A 109 2.93 -21.28 -0.18
CA PHE A 109 2.56 -20.50 1.01
C PHE A 109 1.93 -19.15 0.70
N VAL A 110 1.80 -18.78 -0.58
CA VAL A 110 1.19 -17.53 -1.05
C VAL A 110 -0.05 -17.82 -1.90
N ALA A 111 0.01 -18.82 -2.78
CA ALA A 111 -1.02 -19.12 -3.77
C ALA A 111 -2.43 -19.32 -3.18
N PRO A 112 -2.63 -20.03 -2.05
CA PRO A 112 -3.97 -20.20 -1.46
C PRO A 112 -4.63 -18.88 -1.08
N PHE A 113 -3.86 -17.92 -0.55
CA PHE A 113 -4.40 -16.62 -0.16
C PHE A 113 -4.77 -15.77 -1.39
N VAL A 114 -3.93 -15.79 -2.44
CA VAL A 114 -4.27 -15.16 -3.73
C VAL A 114 -5.53 -15.79 -4.33
N GLY A 115 -5.65 -17.12 -4.28
CA GLY A 115 -6.84 -17.84 -4.72
C GLY A 115 -8.09 -17.42 -3.94
N TYR A 116 -7.97 -17.29 -2.62
CA TYR A 116 -9.09 -16.82 -1.78
C TYR A 116 -9.49 -15.38 -2.09
N LEU A 117 -8.55 -14.47 -2.33
CA LEU A 117 -8.87 -13.10 -2.77
C LEU A 117 -9.64 -13.07 -4.10
N CYS A 118 -9.51 -14.12 -4.92
CA CYS A 118 -10.24 -14.35 -6.16
C CYS A 118 -11.53 -15.17 -6.01
N HIS A 119 -11.88 -15.60 -4.81
CA HIS A 119 -13.09 -16.39 -4.57
C HIS A 119 -14.35 -15.51 -4.55
N ASP A 120 -15.51 -16.12 -4.85
CA ASP A 120 -16.81 -15.44 -4.87
C ASP A 120 -17.15 -14.85 -3.50
N ASP A 121 -16.94 -15.64 -2.44
CA ASP A 121 -17.18 -15.28 -1.04
C ASP A 121 -16.21 -14.24 -0.46
N CYS A 122 -15.14 -13.89 -1.18
CA CYS A 122 -14.22 -12.87 -0.71
C CYS A 122 -14.93 -11.51 -0.62
N ALA A 123 -15.06 -10.97 0.58
CA ALA A 123 -15.73 -9.69 0.83
C ALA A 123 -14.80 -8.47 0.69
N VAL A 124 -13.48 -8.66 0.80
CA VAL A 124 -12.52 -7.57 0.91
C VAL A 124 -12.11 -6.99 -0.46
N SER A 125 -11.90 -5.67 -0.50
CA SER A 125 -11.42 -4.94 -1.67
C SER A 125 -10.61 -3.73 -1.21
N GLY A 126 -9.63 -3.30 -1.99
CA GLY A 126 -8.80 -2.12 -1.71
C GLY A 126 -7.70 -2.35 -0.68
N ASN A 127 -7.41 -3.60 -0.30
CA ASN A 127 -6.46 -3.90 0.77
C ASN A 127 -5.08 -4.31 0.25
N ILE A 128 -4.06 -3.98 1.04
CA ILE A 128 -2.69 -4.50 0.89
C ILE A 128 -2.49 -5.65 1.87
N TYR A 129 -1.97 -6.78 1.40
CA TYR A 129 -1.58 -7.89 2.27
C TYR A 129 -0.12 -8.27 2.09
N GLU A 130 0.61 -8.44 3.18
CA GLU A 130 1.87 -9.18 3.16
C GLU A 130 1.59 -10.67 3.34
N VAL A 131 2.28 -11.51 2.56
CA VAL A 131 2.02 -12.95 2.54
C VAL A 131 3.32 -13.72 2.33
N GLY A 132 3.65 -14.64 3.23
CA GLY A 132 4.78 -15.53 3.04
C GLY A 132 5.04 -16.43 4.24
N ALA A 133 5.73 -17.55 4.03
CA ALA A 133 6.02 -18.54 5.08
C ALA A 133 4.80 -19.11 5.84
N GLY A 134 3.59 -18.98 5.26
CA GLY A 134 2.31 -19.34 5.90
C GLY A 134 1.73 -18.27 6.82
N TRP A 135 2.34 -17.07 6.85
CA TRP A 135 1.83 -15.89 7.53
C TRP A 135 1.18 -14.93 6.54
N VAL A 136 0.09 -14.28 6.98
CA VAL A 136 -0.67 -13.28 6.22
C VAL A 136 -0.95 -12.12 7.15
N SER A 137 -0.77 -10.89 6.69
CA SER A 137 -1.17 -9.69 7.43
C SER A 137 -1.72 -8.61 6.50
N TRP A 138 -2.70 -7.85 7.00
CA TRP A 138 -3.19 -6.65 6.35
C TRP A 138 -2.30 -5.46 6.70
N VAL A 139 -1.96 -4.65 5.70
CA VAL A 139 -1.20 -3.40 5.86
C VAL A 139 -2.11 -2.22 5.53
N ARG A 140 -2.08 -1.20 6.39
CA ARG A 140 -2.88 0.03 6.24
C ARG A 140 -2.08 1.27 6.64
N TRP A 141 -2.61 2.43 6.27
CA TRP A 141 -2.08 3.72 6.72
C TRP A 141 -2.51 4.03 8.15
N GLN A 142 -1.60 4.70 8.86
CA GLN A 142 -1.85 5.33 10.14
C GLN A 142 -1.31 6.75 10.07
N ARG A 143 -2.07 7.71 10.60
CA ARG A 143 -1.74 9.14 10.59
C ARG A 143 -1.78 9.67 12.02
N SER A 144 -0.74 10.37 12.44
CA SER A 144 -0.70 11.08 13.73
C SER A 144 -1.80 12.14 13.81
N LYS A 145 -2.09 12.62 15.03
CA LYS A 145 -3.00 13.76 15.24
C LYS A 145 -2.58 15.01 14.43
N GLY A 146 -1.27 15.26 14.36
CA GLY A 146 -0.70 16.45 13.73
C GLY A 146 -0.82 17.70 14.61
N VAL A 147 -0.52 18.85 14.02
CA VAL A 147 -0.55 20.18 14.67
C VAL A 147 -1.20 21.16 13.71
N VAL A 148 -2.07 22.03 14.23
CA VAL A 148 -2.63 23.17 13.49
C VAL A 148 -1.81 24.41 13.79
N PHE A 149 -1.43 25.12 12.72
CA PHE A 149 -0.79 26.43 12.82
C PHE A 149 -1.84 27.50 12.53
N PRO A 150 -2.09 28.44 13.45
CA PRO A 150 -3.08 29.51 13.25
C PRO A 150 -2.82 30.32 11.95
N PRO A 151 -3.87 30.83 11.29
CA PRO A 151 -3.77 31.55 10.01
C PRO A 151 -3.16 32.96 10.11
N ASN A 152 -2.51 33.29 11.22
CA ASN A 152 -1.89 34.59 11.52
C ASN A 152 -0.43 34.72 11.05
N GLY A 153 0.02 33.81 10.17
CA GLY A 153 1.41 33.75 9.72
C GLY A 153 2.37 33.04 10.70
N SER A 154 1.84 32.37 11.72
CA SER A 154 2.65 31.61 12.70
C SER A 154 3.26 30.33 12.12
N MET A 155 2.86 29.86 10.94
CA MET A 155 3.50 28.74 10.26
C MET A 155 4.82 29.19 9.61
N THR A 156 5.87 29.27 10.41
CA THR A 156 7.23 29.62 9.98
C THR A 156 8.14 28.39 10.05
N LEU A 157 9.34 28.48 9.46
CA LEU A 157 10.31 27.38 9.54
C LEU A 157 10.67 27.05 10.99
N GLU A 158 10.80 28.07 11.84
CA GLU A 158 11.14 27.97 13.24
C GLU A 158 10.02 27.29 14.05
N THR A 159 8.77 27.67 13.82
CA THR A 159 7.64 27.07 14.55
C THR A 159 7.35 25.65 14.09
N ILE A 160 7.54 25.33 12.80
CA ILE A 160 7.49 23.95 12.29
C ILE A 160 8.57 23.10 12.95
N ALA A 161 9.82 23.58 12.97
CA ALA A 161 10.93 22.87 13.60
C ALA A 161 10.69 22.64 15.11
N ALA A 162 10.15 23.65 15.80
CA ALA A 162 9.80 23.55 17.22
C ALA A 162 8.66 22.55 17.51
N ASN A 163 7.79 22.27 16.53
CA ASN A 163 6.66 21.35 16.67
C ASN A 163 6.87 20.00 15.96
N LEU A 164 8.06 19.74 15.41
CA LEU A 164 8.32 18.55 14.60
C LEU A 164 8.06 17.25 15.38
N ASP A 165 8.40 17.21 16.66
CA ASP A 165 8.14 16.05 17.52
C ASP A 165 6.64 15.78 17.72
N SER A 166 5.83 16.84 17.80
CA SER A 166 4.36 16.74 17.89
C SER A 166 3.74 16.26 16.57
N ILE A 167 4.37 16.56 15.44
CA ILE A 167 3.96 16.07 14.11
C ILE A 167 4.33 14.58 13.94
N HIS A 168 5.54 14.20 14.36
CA HIS A 168 6.15 12.91 14.03
C HIS A 168 5.89 11.78 15.03
N VAL A 169 5.39 12.04 16.23
CA VAL A 169 5.20 11.06 17.34
C VAL A 169 6.42 10.11 17.48
N GLN A 170 7.32 10.43 18.40
CA GLN A 170 8.68 9.86 18.43
C GLN A 170 8.77 8.30 18.35
N PRO A 171 9.77 7.77 17.61
CA PRO A 171 9.97 6.32 17.36
C PRO A 171 10.35 5.47 18.59
N HIS A 172 10.62 6.08 19.75
CA HIS A 172 10.93 5.38 21.00
C HIS A 172 9.75 5.31 21.98
N ARG A 173 8.58 5.83 21.60
CA ARG A 173 7.32 5.44 22.25
C ARG A 173 6.68 4.33 21.43
N PRO A 174 6.33 3.17 22.03
CA PRO A 174 5.84 1.99 21.32
C PRO A 174 4.44 2.14 20.72
N THR A 175 3.86 3.33 20.71
CA THR A 175 2.52 3.58 20.22
C THR A 175 2.51 4.93 19.54
N PHE A 176 2.16 4.95 18.25
CA PHE A 176 1.27 6.01 17.76
C PHE A 176 0.23 6.28 18.86
N ASP A 177 -0.02 7.53 19.18
CA ASP A 177 -0.95 7.94 20.24
C ASP A 177 -2.32 7.24 20.14
N ASP A 178 -3.08 7.20 21.24
CA ASP A 178 -4.48 6.75 21.26
C ASP A 178 -5.36 7.56 20.28
N GLU A 179 -4.85 8.68 19.77
CA GLU A 179 -5.50 9.61 18.86
C GLU A 179 -5.13 9.40 17.38
N ALA A 180 -4.26 8.43 17.06
CA ALA A 180 -3.89 8.14 15.69
C ALA A 180 -5.11 7.69 14.86
N THR A 181 -5.21 8.24 13.65
CA THR A 181 -6.30 7.95 12.72
C THR A 181 -5.85 6.98 11.64
N TYR A 182 -6.82 6.33 10.99
CA TYR A 182 -6.57 5.28 9.99
C TYR A 182 -7.27 5.62 8.68
N PRO A 183 -6.75 6.62 7.93
CA PRO A 183 -7.43 7.11 6.73
C PRO A 183 -7.43 6.05 5.62
N ASP A 184 -8.57 5.88 4.97
CA ASP A 184 -8.79 5.06 3.79
C ASP A 184 -9.32 5.86 2.59
N SER A 185 -9.70 7.12 2.81
CA SER A 185 -10.28 8.00 1.80
C SER A 185 -9.65 9.39 1.77
N LEU A 186 -9.87 10.11 0.66
CA LEU A 186 -9.53 11.52 0.56
C LEU A 186 -10.35 12.36 1.55
N LEU A 187 -11.60 11.96 1.80
CA LEU A 187 -12.50 12.68 2.71
C LEU A 187 -11.96 12.63 4.14
N ASP A 188 -11.38 11.51 4.58
CA ASP A 188 -10.75 11.41 5.92
C ASP A 188 -9.57 12.38 6.11
N SER A 189 -9.02 12.90 5.02
CA SER A 189 -8.02 13.97 5.06
C SER A 189 -8.66 15.35 5.21
N ILE A 190 -9.78 15.58 4.53
CA ILE A 190 -10.57 16.81 4.69
C ILE A 190 -11.17 16.87 6.09
N ASP A 191 -11.85 15.81 6.52
CA ASP A 191 -12.48 15.70 7.83
C ASP A 191 -11.46 15.91 8.97
N ALA A 192 -10.23 15.45 8.79
CA ALA A 192 -9.18 15.68 9.78
C ALA A 192 -8.76 17.14 9.87
N CYS A 193 -8.64 17.84 8.73
CA CYS A 193 -8.41 19.28 8.73
C CYS A 193 -9.60 20.02 9.36
N GLU A 194 -10.84 19.67 8.97
CA GLU A 194 -12.05 20.29 9.52
C GLU A 194 -12.12 20.10 11.05
N ASN A 195 -11.94 18.87 11.54
CA ASN A 195 -11.94 18.57 12.97
C ASN A 195 -10.81 19.30 13.71
N ALA A 196 -9.62 19.38 13.12
CA ALA A 196 -8.50 20.08 13.75
C ALA A 196 -8.71 21.60 13.85
N LEU A 197 -9.57 22.17 12.99
CA LEU A 197 -9.91 23.60 12.96
C LEU A 197 -11.19 23.94 13.75
N GLN A 198 -11.93 22.95 14.29
CA GLN A 198 -13.18 23.19 15.03
C GLN A 198 -12.99 24.04 16.30
N ASP A 199 -11.80 23.99 16.90
CA ASP A 199 -11.45 24.71 18.12
C ASP A 199 -10.76 26.07 17.85
N GLU A 200 -10.65 26.52 16.58
CA GLU A 200 -10.17 27.88 16.30
C GLU A 200 -11.23 28.91 16.69
N PRO A 201 -10.87 29.95 17.48
CA PRO A 201 -11.80 30.99 17.94
C PRO A 201 -12.29 31.93 16.83
#